data_AF-A0A9D6MAU4-F1
#
_entry.id   AF-A0A9D6MAU4-F1
#
_cell.length_a   1.000
_cell.length_b   1.000
_cell.length_c   1.000
_cell.angle_alpha   90.00
_cell.angle_beta   90.00
_cell.angle_gamma   90.00
#
_symmetry.space_group_name_H-M   'P 1'
#
loop_
_entity.id
_entity.type
_entity.pdbx_description
1 polymer ?
#
loop_
_entity_poly.entity_id
_entity_poly.type
_entity_poly.pdbx_seq_one_letter_code
_entity_poly.pdbx_strand_id
1 'polypeptide(L)'
;MKIAVERALEKALAALGIQSTPEYEKTILSGSADAVYGHVVIEYERPGKLAKDAGRTETVGQLTRYLLGQTARHGQKQVEALRKMIGVSLDGRQILFVRHTVTERGREFSLPGLPSGQMTLFEEKGVRGRFQVLGPYPVNEDSIGVFLLYLRALARKPLTPEALARDFGPSGEVASAVVGALHTALKASLDNPRIATFFDEWERLFGIVYGEELGKAETDARELAKLYGIGGKPELKPLLFTAHTYFALLMKFLAVELISLQGGWLVTSFASDLPALADAELKAKLTELEDGGLFNSLGI
;
A
#
# COMPACT_ATOMS: atom_id res chain seq x y z
N MET A 1 15.20 26.90 -13.26
CA MET A 1 14.33 25.75 -13.59
C MET A 1 13.90 25.01 -12.32
N LYS A 2 14.83 24.42 -11.55
CA LYS A 2 14.59 23.75 -10.24
C LYS A 2 13.50 24.43 -9.40
N ILE A 3 13.70 25.70 -9.03
CA ILE A 3 12.75 26.49 -8.19
C ILE A 3 11.32 26.52 -8.76
N ALA A 4 11.17 26.66 -10.09
CA ALA A 4 9.85 26.75 -10.72
C ALA A 4 9.14 25.39 -10.75
N VAL A 5 9.90 24.31 -10.98
CA VAL A 5 9.38 22.94 -10.96
C VAL A 5 8.99 22.54 -9.54
N GLU A 6 9.83 22.84 -8.55
CA GLU A 6 9.54 22.57 -7.12
C GLU A 6 8.24 23.26 -6.67
N ARG A 7 8.07 24.56 -6.99
CA ARG A 7 6.82 25.28 -6.65
C ARG A 7 5.59 24.68 -7.33
N ALA A 8 5.71 24.18 -8.56
CA ALA A 8 4.61 23.50 -9.24
C ALA A 8 4.33 22.13 -8.60
N LEU A 9 5.39 21.42 -8.20
CA LEU A 9 5.32 20.12 -7.58
C LEU A 9 4.69 20.19 -6.19
N GLU A 10 5.06 21.17 -5.36
CA GLU A 10 4.42 21.41 -4.06
C GLU A 10 2.91 21.57 -4.18
N LYS A 11 2.45 22.36 -5.16
CA LYS A 11 1.02 22.54 -5.43
C LYS A 11 0.34 21.24 -5.87
N ALA A 12 0.99 20.48 -6.75
CA ALA A 12 0.47 19.21 -7.22
C ALA A 12 0.40 18.17 -6.09
N LEU A 13 1.44 18.06 -5.25
CA LEU A 13 1.47 17.17 -4.09
C LEU A 13 0.39 17.53 -3.07
N ALA A 14 0.20 18.83 -2.80
CA ALA A 14 -0.87 19.30 -1.93
C ALA A 14 -2.26 18.95 -2.49
N ALA A 15 -2.50 19.16 -3.78
CA ALA A 15 -3.75 18.79 -4.44
C ALA A 15 -4.01 17.27 -4.44
N LEU A 16 -2.94 16.46 -4.47
CA LEU A 16 -3.00 15.00 -4.41
C LEU A 16 -3.07 14.46 -2.96
N GLY A 17 -3.09 15.34 -1.95
CA GLY A 17 -3.11 14.93 -0.54
C GLY A 17 -1.82 14.22 -0.07
N ILE A 18 -0.72 14.38 -0.81
CA ILE A 18 0.55 13.72 -0.50
C ILE A 18 1.30 14.57 0.53
N GLN A 19 1.27 14.14 1.79
CA GLN A 19 2.12 14.71 2.84
C GLN A 19 3.52 14.11 2.72
N SER A 20 4.40 14.74 1.93
CA SER A 20 5.82 14.38 1.90
C SER A 20 6.67 15.59 2.28
N THR A 21 7.66 15.37 3.14
CA THR A 21 8.70 16.35 3.47
C THR A 21 9.91 16.05 2.60
N PRO A 22 10.17 16.80 1.52
CA PRO A 22 11.34 16.59 0.69
C PRO A 22 12.64 16.81 1.46
N GLU A 23 13.60 15.93 1.22
CA GLU A 23 14.98 16.12 1.67
C GLU A 23 15.80 16.66 0.50
N TYR A 24 16.27 17.91 0.62
CA TYR A 24 17.03 18.61 -0.42
C TYR A 24 18.54 18.41 -0.27
N GLU A 25 19.25 18.46 -1.41
CA GLU A 25 20.73 18.48 -1.49
C GLU A 25 21.41 17.36 -0.70
N LYS A 26 20.80 16.17 -0.73
CA LYS A 26 21.29 15.03 0.03
C LYS A 26 22.50 14.42 -0.65
N THR A 27 23.63 14.49 0.04
CA THR A 27 24.88 13.84 -0.36
C THR A 27 25.07 12.56 0.43
N ILE A 28 25.24 11.44 -0.27
CA ILE A 28 25.68 10.17 0.30
C ILE A 28 27.11 9.87 -0.17
N LEU A 29 27.78 8.93 0.49
CA LEU A 29 29.15 8.49 0.16
C LEU A 29 29.35 8.15 -1.33
N SER A 30 28.29 7.75 -2.04
CA SER A 30 28.34 7.32 -3.44
C SER A 30 27.70 8.28 -4.46
N GLY A 31 27.20 9.45 -4.04
CA GLY A 31 26.60 10.46 -4.95
C GLY A 31 25.73 11.50 -4.24
N SER A 32 25.28 12.53 -4.97
CA SER A 32 24.30 13.50 -4.50
C SER A 32 23.01 13.41 -5.31
N ALA A 33 21.90 13.85 -4.73
CA ALA A 33 20.66 14.10 -5.45
C ALA A 33 20.13 15.48 -5.09
N ASP A 34 19.49 16.13 -6.06
CA ASP A 34 18.92 17.46 -5.86
C ASP A 34 17.76 17.48 -4.87
N ALA A 35 16.84 16.52 -4.99
CA ALA A 35 15.70 16.36 -4.11
C ALA A 35 15.34 14.88 -3.94
N VAL A 36 14.98 14.49 -2.72
CA VAL A 36 14.46 13.16 -2.42
C VAL A 36 13.09 13.28 -1.78
N TYR A 37 12.11 12.68 -2.43
CA TYR A 37 10.75 12.51 -1.93
C TYR A 37 10.58 11.04 -1.57
N GLY A 38 10.87 10.66 -0.32
CA GLY A 38 10.80 9.26 0.12
C GLY A 38 11.63 8.30 -0.75
N HIS A 39 10.96 7.53 -1.62
CA HIS A 39 11.61 6.60 -2.57
C HIS A 39 11.76 7.15 -4.00
N VAL A 40 11.32 8.37 -4.31
CA VAL A 40 11.61 9.06 -5.58
C VAL A 40 12.80 9.98 -5.37
N VAL A 41 13.79 9.84 -6.25
CA VAL A 41 14.97 10.69 -6.31
C VAL A 41 14.85 11.54 -7.56
N ILE A 42 14.93 12.87 -7.40
CA ILE A 42 14.82 13.82 -8.50
C ILE A 42 16.17 14.49 -8.72
N GLU A 43 16.60 14.52 -9.98
CA GLU A 43 17.78 15.24 -10.46
C GLU A 43 17.39 16.32 -11.47
N TYR A 44 17.74 17.57 -11.21
CA TYR A 44 17.46 18.69 -12.10
C TYR A 44 18.68 19.02 -12.96
N GLU A 45 18.49 18.93 -14.27
CA GLU A 45 19.57 19.10 -15.22
C GLU A 45 19.49 20.42 -15.98
N ARG A 46 20.59 20.81 -16.62
CA ARG A 46 20.59 21.98 -17.51
C ARG A 46 19.74 21.70 -18.76
N PRO A 47 18.93 22.67 -19.25
CA PRO A 47 18.07 22.44 -20.41
C PRO A 47 18.79 21.91 -21.65
N GLY A 48 18.26 20.81 -22.20
CA GLY A 48 18.80 20.14 -23.37
C GLY A 48 19.94 19.15 -23.08
N LYS A 49 20.28 18.89 -21.80
CA LYS A 49 21.28 17.87 -21.45
C LYS A 49 20.78 16.47 -21.82
N LEU A 50 19.50 16.16 -21.59
CA LEU A 50 18.94 14.82 -21.85
C LEU A 50 18.79 14.53 -23.36
N ALA A 51 18.89 15.54 -24.21
CA ALA A 51 18.87 15.37 -25.66
C ALA A 51 20.18 14.76 -26.20
N LYS A 52 21.28 14.81 -25.43
CA LYS A 52 22.59 14.30 -25.82
C LYS A 52 22.85 12.94 -25.16
N ASP A 53 23.38 11.98 -25.92
CA ASP A 53 23.76 10.65 -25.40
C ASP A 53 24.67 10.72 -24.17
N ALA A 54 25.74 11.51 -24.24
CA ALA A 54 26.66 11.67 -23.12
C ALA A 54 25.96 12.21 -21.86
N GLY A 55 25.03 13.17 -22.03
CA GLY A 55 24.25 13.71 -20.93
C GLY A 55 23.32 12.66 -20.31
N ARG A 56 22.65 11.85 -21.14
CA ARG A 56 21.80 10.75 -20.69
C ARG A 56 22.58 9.71 -19.90
N THR A 57 23.73 9.27 -20.41
CA THR A 57 24.56 8.26 -19.75
C THR A 57 25.08 8.77 -18.40
N GLU A 58 25.50 10.02 -18.33
CA GLU A 58 25.94 10.66 -17.09
C GLU A 58 24.82 10.68 -16.03
N THR A 59 23.64 11.19 -16.40
CA THR A 59 22.48 11.29 -15.52
C THR A 59 22.00 9.92 -15.04
N VAL A 60 21.90 8.93 -15.93
CA VAL A 60 21.54 7.55 -15.55
C VAL A 60 22.57 6.98 -14.57
N GLY A 61 23.86 7.24 -14.79
CA GLY A 61 24.93 6.83 -13.88
C GLY A 61 24.83 7.46 -12.50
N GLN A 62 24.51 8.76 -12.42
CA GLN A 62 24.30 9.49 -11.18
C GLN A 62 23.12 8.91 -10.39
N LEU A 63 21.94 8.81 -11.02
CA LEU A 63 20.74 8.23 -10.41
C LEU A 63 21.00 6.80 -9.93
N THR A 64 21.65 5.97 -10.76
CA THR A 64 21.95 4.58 -10.40
C THR A 64 22.87 4.49 -9.18
N ARG A 65 23.96 5.27 -9.14
CA ARG A 65 24.88 5.29 -7.98
C ARG A 65 24.19 5.77 -6.70
N TYR A 66 23.30 6.75 -6.83
CA TYR A 66 22.55 7.26 -5.70
C TYR A 66 21.56 6.22 -5.14
N LEU A 67 20.77 5.59 -6.00
CA LEU A 67 19.82 4.53 -5.64
C LEU A 67 20.53 3.33 -4.97
N LEU A 68 21.67 2.89 -5.51
CA LEU A 68 22.48 1.84 -4.92
C LEU A 68 23.04 2.23 -3.55
N GLY A 69 23.51 3.47 -3.39
CA GLY A 69 24.04 3.97 -2.12
C GLY A 69 23.00 4.11 -1.02
N GLN A 70 21.81 4.59 -1.35
CA GLN A 70 20.68 4.68 -0.42
C GLN A 70 20.28 3.31 0.11
N THR A 71 20.25 2.31 -0.78
CA THR A 71 19.78 0.95 -0.44
C THR A 71 20.85 0.05 0.15
N ALA A 72 22.14 0.43 0.07
CA ALA A 72 23.26 -0.38 0.56
C ALA A 72 23.14 -0.75 2.05
N ARG A 73 22.49 0.10 2.85
CA ARG A 73 22.25 -0.13 4.29
C ARG A 73 21.29 -1.29 4.56
N HIS A 74 20.52 -1.74 3.57
CA HIS A 74 19.52 -2.80 3.71
C HIS A 74 20.10 -4.22 3.54
N GLY A 75 21.41 -4.36 3.27
CA GLY A 75 22.09 -5.66 3.22
C GLY A 75 21.40 -6.65 2.29
N GLN A 76 20.98 -7.81 2.81
CA GLN A 76 20.29 -8.85 2.03
C GLN A 76 18.94 -8.41 1.42
N LYS A 77 18.31 -7.35 1.94
CA LYS A 77 17.07 -6.76 1.40
C LYS A 77 17.31 -5.60 0.43
N GLN A 78 18.56 -5.36 0.01
CA GLN A 78 18.90 -4.25 -0.89
C GLN A 78 18.10 -4.28 -2.20
N VAL A 79 17.93 -5.47 -2.81
CA VAL A 79 17.20 -5.62 -4.08
C VAL A 79 15.73 -5.24 -3.93
N GLU A 80 15.10 -5.60 -2.81
CA GLU A 80 13.70 -5.28 -2.50
C GLU A 80 13.53 -3.78 -2.25
N ALA A 81 14.48 -3.16 -1.54
CA ALA A 81 14.53 -1.71 -1.35
C ALA A 81 14.70 -0.97 -2.69
N LEU A 82 15.55 -1.47 -3.60
CA LEU A 82 15.73 -0.90 -4.93
C LEU A 82 14.47 -0.96 -5.80
N ARG A 83 13.67 -2.03 -5.68
CA ARG A 83 12.39 -2.15 -6.41
C ARG A 83 11.37 -1.07 -6.01
N LYS A 84 11.47 -0.56 -4.79
CA LYS A 84 10.60 0.49 -4.26
C LYS A 84 11.04 1.89 -4.68
N MET A 85 12.28 2.04 -5.16
CA MET A 85 12.83 3.34 -5.55
C MET A 85 12.75 3.62 -7.04
N ILE A 86 12.66 4.90 -7.36
CA ILE A 86 12.73 5.41 -8.73
C ILE A 86 13.57 6.68 -8.79
N GLY A 87 14.44 6.75 -9.79
CA GLY A 87 15.15 7.97 -10.18
C GLY A 87 14.39 8.68 -11.29
N VAL A 88 14.25 9.99 -11.16
CA VAL A 88 13.62 10.88 -12.14
C VAL A 88 14.62 11.98 -12.46
N SER A 89 14.81 12.28 -13.73
CA SER A 89 15.59 13.44 -14.15
C SER A 89 14.77 14.35 -15.05
N LEU A 90 14.90 15.66 -14.84
CA LEU A 90 14.19 16.71 -15.54
C LEU A 90 15.18 17.75 -16.05
N ASP A 91 15.17 18.04 -17.35
CA ASP A 91 15.92 19.18 -17.93
C ASP A 91 14.99 20.32 -18.41
N GLY A 92 13.70 20.23 -18.09
CA GLY A 92 12.69 21.24 -18.45
C GLY A 92 12.19 21.14 -19.89
N ARG A 93 12.80 20.30 -20.72
CA ARG A 93 12.27 19.90 -22.04
C ARG A 93 11.96 18.42 -22.09
N GLN A 94 12.76 17.64 -21.40
CA GLN A 94 12.68 16.20 -21.34
C GLN A 94 12.69 15.71 -19.89
N ILE A 95 12.09 14.54 -19.72
CA ILE A 95 12.05 13.78 -18.48
C ILE A 95 12.53 12.35 -18.74
N LEU A 96 13.30 11.79 -17.81
CA LEU A 96 13.84 10.44 -17.88
C LEU A 96 13.61 9.72 -16.56
N PHE A 97 13.31 8.43 -16.62
CA PHE A 97 13.09 7.60 -15.44
C PHE A 97 14.08 6.44 -15.38
N VAL A 98 14.55 6.14 -14.17
CA VAL A 98 15.44 5.01 -13.88
C VAL A 98 14.81 4.18 -12.76
N ARG A 99 14.50 2.91 -13.01
CA ARG A 99 13.96 1.99 -12.00
C ARG A 99 14.68 0.67 -12.01
N HIS A 100 14.70 -0.03 -10.88
CA HIS A 100 15.25 -1.38 -10.81
C HIS A 100 14.16 -2.41 -11.11
N THR A 101 14.34 -3.20 -12.18
CA THR A 101 13.44 -4.31 -12.51
C THR A 101 14.12 -5.66 -12.29
N VAL A 102 13.30 -6.67 -12.02
CA VAL A 102 13.73 -8.05 -11.90
C VAL A 102 13.32 -8.75 -13.20
N THR A 103 14.29 -9.24 -13.97
CA THR A 103 13.97 -10.02 -15.17
C THR A 103 13.67 -11.45 -14.75
N GLU A 104 12.39 -11.83 -14.73
CA GLU A 104 12.01 -13.24 -14.70
C GLU A 104 12.50 -13.90 -16.01
N ARG A 105 13.18 -15.04 -15.91
CA ARG A 105 13.37 -15.87 -17.11
C ARG A 105 12.01 -16.44 -17.49
N GLY A 106 11.37 -15.80 -18.48
CA GLY A 106 10.35 -16.41 -19.32
C GLY A 106 8.91 -16.29 -18.82
N ARG A 107 8.32 -15.10 -18.93
CA ARG A 107 6.95 -14.92 -19.47
C ARG A 107 6.88 -13.59 -20.21
N GLU A 108 7.07 -13.67 -21.52
CA GLU A 108 6.80 -12.57 -22.44
C GLU A 108 5.28 -12.50 -22.64
N PHE A 109 4.58 -11.75 -21.80
CA PHE A 109 3.22 -11.30 -22.11
C PHE A 109 3.28 -9.83 -22.48
N SER A 110 3.46 -9.59 -23.78
CA SER A 110 3.40 -8.26 -24.36
C SER A 110 1.99 -8.04 -24.91
N LEU A 111 1.16 -7.27 -24.19
CA LEU A 111 0.06 -6.54 -24.83
C LEU A 111 0.58 -5.13 -25.17
N PRO A 112 0.34 -4.61 -26.38
CA PRO A 112 0.86 -3.30 -26.77
C PRO A 112 0.10 -2.18 -26.04
N GLY A 113 0.82 -1.24 -25.42
CA GLY A 113 0.26 0.07 -25.03
C GLY A 113 0.01 0.33 -23.54
N LEU A 114 0.30 -0.61 -22.64
CA LEU A 114 0.24 -0.36 -21.19
C LEU A 114 1.64 -0.53 -20.56
N PRO A 115 2.07 0.35 -19.63
CA PRO A 115 3.25 0.07 -18.84
C PRO A 115 3.01 -1.23 -18.07
N SER A 116 3.86 -2.23 -18.32
CA SER A 116 3.83 -3.54 -17.67
C SER A 116 3.99 -3.38 -16.16
N GLY A 117 2.86 -3.25 -15.48
CA GLY A 117 2.72 -3.02 -14.06
C GLY A 117 1.88 -4.12 -13.43
N GLN A 118 2.21 -5.39 -13.67
CA GLN A 118 1.82 -6.42 -12.72
C GLN A 118 2.65 -6.19 -11.46
N MET A 119 2.01 -5.70 -10.39
CA MET A 119 2.59 -5.75 -9.06
C MET A 119 2.73 -7.23 -8.68
N THR A 120 3.95 -7.76 -8.68
CA THR A 120 4.22 -9.05 -8.06
C THR A 120 4.05 -8.89 -6.55
N LEU A 121 2.99 -9.51 -6.03
CA LEU A 121 2.52 -9.44 -4.64
C LEU A 121 3.35 -10.28 -3.65
N PHE A 122 4.36 -11.03 -4.14
CA PHE A 122 5.17 -11.93 -3.31
C PHE A 122 6.67 -11.61 -3.41
N GLU A 123 7.37 -11.72 -2.27
CA GLU A 123 8.83 -11.66 -2.20
C GLU A 123 9.45 -12.94 -2.76
N GLU A 124 10.20 -12.83 -3.86
CA GLU A 124 11.00 -13.94 -4.38
C GLU A 124 12.49 -13.74 -4.08
N LYS A 125 13.11 -14.77 -3.47
CA LYS A 125 14.53 -14.80 -3.15
C LYS A 125 15.36 -15.10 -4.41
N GLY A 126 16.34 -14.24 -4.70
CA GLY A 126 17.53 -14.63 -5.47
C GLY A 126 17.58 -14.22 -6.94
N VAL A 127 16.94 -13.13 -7.37
CA VAL A 127 17.01 -12.67 -8.77
C VAL A 127 17.99 -11.52 -8.95
N ARG A 128 18.87 -11.61 -9.95
CA ARG A 128 19.72 -10.48 -10.41
C ARG A 128 18.84 -9.49 -11.17
N GLY A 129 18.56 -8.34 -10.59
CA GLY A 129 17.84 -7.27 -11.30
C GLY A 129 18.76 -6.40 -12.16
N ARG A 130 18.13 -5.59 -13.01
CA ARG A 130 18.77 -4.62 -13.92
C ARG A 130 18.08 -3.27 -13.79
N PHE A 131 18.83 -2.18 -13.93
CA PHE A 131 18.24 -0.86 -14.09
C PHE A 131 17.62 -0.73 -15.48
N GLN A 132 16.32 -0.46 -15.51
CA GLN A 132 15.59 -0.08 -16.70
C GLN A 132 15.56 1.45 -16.79
N VAL A 133 15.92 1.96 -17.96
CA VAL A 133 15.80 3.39 -18.30
C VAL A 133 14.57 3.55 -19.19
N LEU A 134 13.69 4.47 -18.84
CA LEU A 134 12.52 4.85 -19.64
C LEU A 134 12.70 6.31 -20.08
N GLY A 135 12.58 6.55 -21.38
CA GLY A 135 12.78 7.87 -22.00
C GLY A 135 14.17 8.08 -22.59
N PRO A 136 14.59 9.33 -22.82
CA PRO A 136 13.89 10.56 -22.41
C PRO A 136 12.57 10.76 -23.17
N TYR A 137 11.58 11.32 -22.50
CA TYR A 137 10.30 11.74 -23.07
C TYR A 137 10.22 13.27 -23.06
N PRO A 138 9.46 13.90 -23.97
CA PRO A 138 9.15 15.32 -23.83
C PRO A 138 8.37 15.58 -22.53
N VAL A 139 8.62 16.72 -21.89
CA VAL A 139 7.80 17.19 -20.76
C VAL A 139 6.44 17.62 -21.32
N ASN A 140 5.41 16.83 -21.04
CA ASN A 140 4.03 17.03 -21.45
C ASN A 140 3.08 16.44 -20.40
N GLU A 141 1.78 16.51 -20.63
CA GLU A 141 0.76 16.01 -19.70
C GLU A 141 0.97 14.52 -19.37
N ASP A 142 1.22 13.67 -20.37
CA ASP A 142 1.40 12.23 -20.17
C ASP A 142 2.62 11.92 -19.30
N SER A 143 3.78 12.51 -19.62
CA SER A 143 5.04 12.22 -18.92
C SER A 143 5.06 12.79 -17.51
N ILE A 144 4.39 13.93 -17.29
CA ILE A 144 4.13 14.49 -15.96
C ILE A 144 3.11 13.66 -15.19
N GLY A 145 2.07 13.13 -15.85
CA GLY A 145 1.11 12.21 -15.23
C GLY A 145 1.78 10.96 -14.67
N VAL A 146 2.72 10.37 -15.43
CA VAL A 146 3.55 9.24 -14.98
C VAL A 146 4.44 9.65 -13.79
N PHE A 147 5.05 10.83 -13.83
CA PHE A 147 5.86 11.34 -12.72
C PHE A 147 5.03 11.53 -11.43
N LEU A 148 3.86 12.14 -11.52
CA LEU A 148 2.94 12.30 -10.39
C LEU A 148 2.40 10.97 -9.88
N LEU A 149 2.17 9.99 -10.77
CA LEU A 149 1.82 8.63 -10.38
C LEU A 149 2.91 7.98 -9.53
N TYR A 150 4.18 8.13 -9.93
CA TYR A 150 5.29 7.63 -9.12
C TYR A 150 5.39 8.33 -7.77
N LEU A 151 5.17 9.64 -7.71
CA LEU A 151 5.11 10.37 -6.45
C LEU A 151 3.94 9.92 -5.56
N ARG A 152 2.78 9.62 -6.14
CA ARG A 152 1.63 9.07 -5.40
C ARG A 152 1.90 7.66 -4.88
N ALA A 153 2.61 6.84 -5.64
CA ALA A 153 2.98 5.48 -5.21
C ALA A 153 3.86 5.49 -3.94
N LEU A 154 4.53 6.60 -3.64
CA LEU A 154 5.34 6.78 -2.42
C LEU A 154 4.54 6.91 -1.12
N ALA A 155 3.31 7.39 -1.20
CA ALA A 155 2.45 7.53 -0.01
C ALA A 155 1.85 6.17 0.42
N ARG A 156 1.97 5.14 -0.43
CA ARG A 156 1.37 3.83 -0.18
C ARG A 156 2.28 2.99 0.70
N LYS A 157 1.79 2.64 1.87
CA LYS A 157 2.44 1.62 2.72
C LYS A 157 2.51 0.29 1.94
N PRO A 158 3.61 -0.48 2.07
CA PRO A 158 3.71 -1.75 1.38
C PRO A 158 2.62 -2.70 1.87
N LEU A 159 2.00 -3.48 0.97
CA LEU A 159 1.03 -4.52 1.31
C LEU A 159 1.73 -5.80 1.77
N THR A 160 2.71 -5.69 2.66
CA THR A 160 3.34 -6.88 3.27
C THR A 160 2.56 -7.30 4.52
N PRO A 161 2.60 -8.59 4.90
CA PRO A 161 1.98 -9.06 6.13
C PRO A 161 2.37 -8.24 7.35
N GLU A 162 3.64 -7.83 7.47
CA GLU A 162 4.15 -7.06 8.61
C GLU A 162 3.59 -5.64 8.65
N ALA A 163 3.45 -4.99 7.50
CA ALA A 163 2.91 -3.64 7.40
C ALA A 163 1.40 -3.63 7.68
N LEU A 164 0.67 -4.63 7.16
CA LEU A 164 -0.75 -4.82 7.46
C LEU A 164 -0.96 -5.15 8.95
N ALA A 165 -0.16 -6.05 9.52
CA ALA A 165 -0.24 -6.40 10.94
C ALA A 165 0.12 -5.23 11.86
N ARG A 166 1.07 -4.37 11.47
CA ARG A 166 1.39 -3.16 12.24
C ARG A 166 0.21 -2.20 12.30
N ASP A 167 -0.48 -1.99 11.18
CA ASP A 167 -1.50 -0.94 11.07
C ASP A 167 -2.91 -1.43 11.42
N PHE A 168 -3.21 -2.69 11.10
CA PHE A 168 -4.53 -3.32 11.26
C PHE A 168 -4.52 -4.52 12.22
N GLY A 169 -3.37 -4.90 12.79
CA GLY A 169 -3.28 -5.97 13.79
C GLY A 169 -3.52 -5.46 15.21
N PRO A 170 -3.48 -6.36 16.22
CA PRO A 170 -3.85 -6.06 17.60
C PRO A 170 -3.02 -4.95 18.26
N SER A 171 -1.78 -4.74 17.80
CA SER A 171 -0.90 -3.68 18.29
C SER A 171 -1.28 -2.29 17.78
N GLY A 172 -2.18 -2.19 16.81
CA GLY A 172 -2.66 -0.93 16.24
C GLY A 172 -3.90 -0.39 16.96
N GLU A 173 -3.99 0.93 17.12
CA GLU A 173 -5.11 1.60 17.79
C GLU A 173 -6.46 1.33 17.10
N VAL A 174 -6.46 1.26 15.76
CA VAL A 174 -7.67 1.01 14.96
C VAL A 174 -8.27 -0.36 15.27
N ALA A 175 -7.44 -1.40 15.30
CA ALA A 175 -7.92 -2.76 15.56
C ALA A 175 -8.51 -2.87 16.97
N SER A 176 -7.83 -2.30 17.98
CA SER A 176 -8.34 -2.25 19.36
C SER A 176 -9.68 -1.52 19.43
N ALA A 177 -9.82 -0.35 18.80
CA ALA A 177 -11.06 0.41 18.82
C ALA A 177 -12.22 -0.35 18.15
N VAL A 178 -11.99 -0.92 16.96
CA VAL A 178 -13.04 -1.62 16.21
C VAL A 178 -13.43 -2.93 16.89
N VAL A 179 -12.47 -3.75 17.32
CA VAL A 179 -12.76 -5.00 18.04
C VAL A 179 -13.47 -4.72 19.36
N GLY A 180 -13.06 -3.69 20.10
CA GLY A 180 -13.74 -3.26 21.32
C GLY A 180 -15.20 -2.81 21.08
N ALA A 181 -15.44 -2.06 20.00
CA ALA A 181 -16.77 -1.65 19.59
C ALA A 181 -17.65 -2.86 19.18
N LEU A 182 -17.11 -3.77 18.37
CA LEU A 182 -17.80 -5.01 17.96
C LEU A 182 -18.11 -5.90 19.17
N HIS A 183 -17.18 -6.03 20.11
CA HIS A 183 -17.38 -6.83 21.32
C HIS A 183 -18.47 -6.25 22.21
N THR A 184 -18.51 -4.93 22.37
CA THR A 184 -19.58 -4.24 23.10
C THR A 184 -20.93 -4.43 22.40
N ALA A 185 -20.96 -4.27 21.07
CA ALA A 185 -22.17 -4.44 20.27
C ALA A 185 -22.70 -5.88 20.30
N LEU A 186 -21.81 -6.88 20.23
CA LEU A 186 -22.16 -8.30 20.36
C LEU A 186 -22.84 -8.54 21.69
N LYS A 187 -22.20 -8.15 22.80
CA LYS A 187 -22.75 -8.36 24.16
C LYS A 187 -24.11 -7.70 24.36
N ALA A 188 -24.32 -6.52 23.77
CA ALA A 188 -25.60 -5.81 23.84
C ALA A 188 -26.70 -6.43 22.94
N SER A 189 -26.34 -7.32 22.02
CA SER A 189 -27.23 -7.81 20.96
C SER A 189 -27.40 -9.33 20.93
N LEU A 190 -26.93 -10.07 21.95
CA LEU A 190 -27.09 -11.53 22.02
C LEU A 190 -28.57 -11.96 22.11
N ASP A 191 -29.46 -11.07 22.56
CA ASP A 191 -30.90 -11.31 22.58
C ASP A 191 -31.52 -11.32 21.17
N ASN A 192 -30.78 -10.86 20.15
CA ASN A 192 -31.22 -10.89 18.77
C ASN A 192 -31.06 -12.32 18.20
N PRO A 193 -32.14 -13.00 17.79
CA PRO A 193 -32.07 -14.39 17.34
C PRO A 193 -31.12 -14.62 16.16
N ARG A 194 -30.98 -13.64 15.26
CA ARG A 194 -30.09 -13.74 14.09
C ARG A 194 -28.63 -13.71 14.52
N ILE A 195 -28.27 -12.81 15.44
CA ILE A 195 -26.90 -12.68 15.93
C ILE A 195 -26.51 -13.90 16.76
N ALA A 196 -27.40 -14.37 17.64
CA ALA A 196 -27.22 -15.61 18.39
C ALA A 196 -26.98 -16.80 17.46
N THR A 197 -27.80 -16.96 16.42
CA THR A 197 -27.64 -18.05 15.44
C THR A 197 -26.27 -18.02 14.74
N PHE A 198 -25.80 -16.84 14.31
CA PHE A 198 -24.47 -16.73 13.69
C PHE A 198 -23.33 -16.99 14.66
N PHE A 199 -23.47 -16.54 15.91
CA PHE A 199 -22.47 -16.78 16.94
C PHE A 199 -22.38 -18.27 17.28
N ASP A 200 -23.52 -18.93 17.48
CA ASP A 200 -23.61 -20.36 17.78
C ASP A 200 -23.04 -21.22 16.64
N GLU A 201 -23.34 -20.86 15.39
CA GLU A 201 -22.80 -21.57 14.23
C GLU A 201 -21.29 -21.37 14.09
N TRP A 202 -20.79 -20.15 14.32
CA TRP A 202 -19.36 -19.91 14.38
C TRP A 202 -18.71 -20.71 15.51
N GLU A 203 -19.31 -20.74 16.70
CA GLU A 203 -18.81 -21.47 17.86
C GLU A 203 -18.74 -22.98 17.57
N ARG A 204 -19.77 -23.53 16.92
CA ARG A 204 -19.81 -24.92 16.48
C ARG A 204 -18.68 -25.24 15.52
N LEU A 205 -18.46 -24.42 14.50
CA LEU A 205 -17.38 -24.58 13.52
C LEU A 205 -16.00 -24.43 14.18
N PHE A 206 -15.85 -23.47 15.07
CA PHE A 206 -14.63 -23.25 15.83
C PHE A 206 -14.29 -24.47 16.70
N GLY A 207 -15.28 -25.04 17.40
CA GLY A 207 -15.11 -26.24 18.22
C GLY A 207 -14.66 -27.47 17.43
N ILE A 208 -15.09 -27.61 16.17
CA ILE A 208 -14.63 -28.70 15.29
C ILE A 208 -13.14 -28.55 14.94
N VAL A 209 -12.69 -27.32 14.67
CA VAL A 209 -11.31 -27.05 14.22
C VAL A 209 -10.30 -27.11 15.37
N TYR A 210 -10.69 -26.62 16.55
CA TYR A 210 -9.77 -26.43 17.68
C TYR A 210 -9.93 -27.46 18.82
N GLY A 211 -10.93 -28.34 18.77
CA GLY A 211 -11.07 -29.48 19.68
C GLY A 211 -11.06 -29.14 21.18
N GLU A 212 -10.55 -30.07 22.01
CA GLU A 212 -10.43 -29.94 23.47
C GLU A 212 -9.18 -29.15 23.94
N GLU A 213 -8.41 -28.50 23.05
CA GLU A 213 -7.18 -27.77 23.40
C GLU A 213 -7.40 -26.48 24.21
N LEU A 214 -8.61 -26.24 24.70
CA LEU A 214 -8.99 -25.07 25.52
C LEU A 214 -8.49 -25.13 26.98
N GLY A 215 -7.55 -26.03 27.30
CA GLY A 215 -6.93 -26.10 28.64
C GLY A 215 -6.18 -24.84 29.07
N LYS A 216 -5.88 -23.91 28.14
CA LYS A 216 -5.27 -22.59 28.39
C LYS A 216 -6.19 -21.41 28.09
N ALA A 217 -7.47 -21.67 27.78
CA ALA A 217 -8.40 -20.68 27.24
C ALA A 217 -8.54 -19.41 28.09
N GLU A 218 -8.42 -19.51 29.42
CA GLU A 218 -8.54 -18.35 30.30
C GLU A 218 -7.29 -17.44 30.24
N THR A 219 -6.09 -18.00 30.10
CA THR A 219 -4.84 -17.23 29.92
C THR A 219 -4.84 -16.56 28.56
N ASP A 220 -5.19 -17.30 27.50
CA ASP A 220 -5.24 -16.80 26.13
C ASP A 220 -6.28 -15.67 25.99
N ALA A 221 -7.43 -15.80 26.67
CA ALA A 221 -8.46 -14.76 26.70
C ALA A 221 -7.96 -13.47 27.36
N ARG A 222 -7.19 -13.58 28.46
CA ARG A 222 -6.64 -12.42 29.17
C ARG A 222 -5.58 -11.71 28.35
N GLU A 223 -4.69 -12.45 27.70
CA GLU A 223 -3.68 -11.86 26.82
C GLU A 223 -4.31 -11.17 25.63
N LEU A 224 -5.26 -11.83 24.97
CA LEU A 224 -5.95 -11.27 23.80
C LEU A 224 -6.80 -10.05 24.18
N ALA A 225 -7.49 -10.08 25.32
CA ALA A 225 -8.27 -8.94 25.79
C ALA A 225 -7.38 -7.74 26.11
N LYS A 226 -6.19 -7.99 26.67
CA LYS A 226 -5.19 -6.94 26.91
C LYS A 226 -4.69 -6.32 25.61
N LEU A 227 -4.44 -7.14 24.57
CA LEU A 227 -4.01 -6.64 23.26
C LEU A 227 -5.06 -5.71 22.64
N TYR A 228 -6.34 -6.04 22.75
CA TYR A 228 -7.42 -5.22 22.21
C TYR A 228 -7.96 -4.15 23.16
N GLY A 229 -7.40 -4.00 24.37
CA GLY A 229 -7.84 -3.00 25.35
C GLY A 229 -9.22 -3.28 25.96
N ILE A 230 -9.68 -4.53 25.96
CA ILE A 230 -10.99 -4.92 26.47
C ILE A 230 -10.91 -5.17 27.98
N GLY A 231 -11.65 -4.39 28.75
CA GLY A 231 -11.75 -4.52 30.21
C GLY A 231 -12.73 -5.59 30.68
N GLY A 232 -12.66 -5.94 31.96
CA GLY A 232 -13.55 -6.91 32.61
C GLY A 232 -13.04 -8.35 32.56
N LYS A 233 -13.89 -9.32 32.92
CA LYS A 233 -13.57 -10.75 32.80
C LYS A 233 -13.68 -11.15 31.32
N PRO A 234 -12.57 -11.50 30.65
CA PRO A 234 -12.61 -11.79 29.23
C PRO A 234 -13.21 -13.18 28.99
N GLU A 235 -14.13 -13.23 28.03
CA GLU A 235 -14.70 -14.47 27.55
C GLU A 235 -14.05 -14.79 26.20
N LEU A 236 -13.33 -15.90 26.12
CA LEU A 236 -12.51 -16.22 24.95
C LEU A 236 -13.34 -16.25 23.66
N LYS A 237 -14.52 -16.88 23.70
CA LYS A 237 -15.35 -17.11 22.51
C LYS A 237 -15.90 -15.80 21.92
N PRO A 238 -16.59 -14.91 22.68
CA PRO A 238 -16.96 -13.58 22.19
C PRO A 238 -15.78 -12.76 21.65
N LEU A 239 -14.63 -12.84 22.31
CA LEU A 239 -13.45 -12.10 21.90
C LEU A 239 -12.87 -12.61 20.56
N LEU A 240 -12.76 -13.93 20.40
CA LEU A 240 -12.32 -14.53 19.15
C LEU A 240 -13.31 -14.30 18.01
N PHE A 241 -14.61 -14.40 18.29
CA PHE A 241 -15.65 -14.11 17.30
C PHE A 241 -15.49 -12.68 16.77
N THR A 242 -15.40 -11.69 17.67
CA THR A 242 -15.30 -10.27 17.28
C THR A 242 -13.99 -9.95 16.56
N ALA A 243 -12.86 -10.54 16.98
CA ALA A 243 -11.59 -10.42 16.27
C ALA A 243 -11.67 -11.04 14.86
N HIS A 244 -12.28 -12.22 14.70
CA HIS A 244 -12.49 -12.84 13.38
C HIS A 244 -13.43 -12.02 12.50
N THR A 245 -14.52 -11.47 13.05
CA THR A 245 -15.43 -10.58 12.32
C THR A 245 -14.68 -9.34 11.81
N TYR A 246 -13.83 -8.74 12.64
CA TYR A 246 -12.99 -7.62 12.25
C TYR A 246 -12.04 -7.99 11.10
N PHE A 247 -11.32 -9.11 11.20
CA PHE A 247 -10.41 -9.53 10.13
C PHE A 247 -11.15 -9.88 8.84
N ALA A 248 -12.33 -10.51 8.91
CA ALA A 248 -13.15 -10.77 7.74
C ALA A 248 -13.56 -9.47 7.03
N LEU A 249 -14.02 -8.47 7.80
CA LEU A 249 -14.35 -7.14 7.27
C LEU A 249 -13.13 -6.47 6.63
N LEU A 250 -11.98 -6.48 7.31
CA LEU A 250 -10.72 -5.94 6.78
C LEU A 250 -10.32 -6.61 5.46
N MET A 251 -10.43 -7.93 5.37
CA MET A 251 -10.12 -8.67 4.15
C MET A 251 -11.05 -8.28 2.99
N LYS A 252 -12.34 -8.02 3.25
CA LYS A 252 -13.26 -7.51 2.23
C LYS A 252 -12.88 -6.11 1.76
N PHE A 253 -12.49 -5.22 2.67
CA PHE A 253 -11.94 -3.90 2.32
C PHE A 253 -10.70 -4.00 1.44
N LEU A 254 -9.76 -4.88 1.79
CA LEU A 254 -8.55 -5.09 0.98
C LEU A 254 -8.88 -5.68 -0.39
N ALA A 255 -9.81 -6.63 -0.47
CA ALA A 255 -10.23 -7.24 -1.73
C ALA A 255 -10.89 -6.23 -2.66
N VAL A 256 -11.85 -5.44 -2.17
CA VAL A 256 -12.57 -4.45 -3.00
C VAL A 256 -11.63 -3.33 -3.45
N GLU A 257 -10.71 -2.87 -2.60
CA GLU A 257 -9.71 -1.88 -2.99
C GLU A 257 -8.72 -2.45 -4.01
N LEU A 258 -8.30 -3.70 -3.87
CA LEU A 258 -7.42 -4.34 -4.84
C LEU A 258 -8.09 -4.46 -6.22
N ILE A 259 -9.37 -4.83 -6.26
CA ILE A 259 -10.13 -4.89 -7.51
C ILE A 259 -10.28 -3.49 -8.12
N SER A 260 -10.56 -2.48 -7.30
CA SER A 260 -10.67 -1.08 -7.74
C SER A 260 -9.38 -0.58 -8.42
N LEU A 261 -8.22 -1.11 -8.02
CA LEU A 261 -6.92 -0.79 -8.64
C LEU A 261 -6.68 -1.48 -10.00
N GLN A 262 -7.38 -2.57 -10.31
CA GLN A 262 -7.18 -3.33 -11.56
C GLN A 262 -8.11 -2.87 -12.69
N GLY A 263 -9.28 -2.32 -12.37
CA GLY A 263 -10.36 -2.01 -13.31
C GLY A 263 -10.21 -0.70 -14.07
N GLY A 264 -9.09 -0.50 -14.78
CA GLY A 264 -8.80 0.61 -15.69
C GLY A 264 -9.92 1.64 -15.85
N TRP A 265 -9.84 2.72 -15.06
CA TRP A 265 -10.66 3.94 -15.14
C TRP A 265 -12.14 3.94 -14.73
N LEU A 266 -12.74 2.85 -14.23
CA LEU A 266 -14.17 2.87 -13.88
C LEU A 266 -14.55 2.56 -12.42
N VAL A 267 -13.63 2.08 -11.59
CA VAL A 267 -13.92 1.82 -10.17
C VAL A 267 -13.12 2.79 -9.29
N THR A 268 -13.80 3.78 -8.73
CA THR A 268 -13.25 4.66 -7.69
C THR A 268 -13.00 3.87 -6.41
N SER A 269 -11.99 4.25 -5.61
CA SER A 269 -11.72 3.63 -4.32
C SER A 269 -13.00 3.57 -3.47
N PHE A 270 -13.38 2.35 -3.06
CA PHE A 270 -14.55 2.11 -2.23
C PHE A 270 -14.48 2.86 -0.90
N ALA A 271 -13.29 2.91 -0.30
CA ALA A 271 -13.07 3.49 1.02
C ALA A 271 -12.98 5.03 1.03
N SER A 272 -12.85 5.66 -0.14
CA SER A 272 -12.46 7.08 -0.24
C SER A 272 -13.49 8.09 0.29
N ASP A 273 -14.78 7.77 0.20
CA ASP A 273 -15.90 8.62 0.62
C ASP A 273 -16.51 8.20 1.96
N LEU A 274 -16.22 7.00 2.46
CA LEU A 274 -16.81 6.45 3.69
C LEU A 274 -16.74 7.38 4.90
N PRO A 275 -15.62 8.09 5.17
CA PRO A 275 -15.53 8.98 6.33
C PRO A 275 -16.49 10.18 6.28
N ALA A 276 -17.03 10.51 5.10
CA ALA A 276 -17.93 11.65 4.89
C ALA A 276 -19.41 11.26 4.84
N LEU A 277 -19.75 9.97 4.86
CA LEU A 277 -21.12 9.48 4.78
C LEU A 277 -21.87 9.63 6.11
N ALA A 278 -23.17 9.86 6.04
CA ALA A 278 -24.03 9.77 7.22
C ALA A 278 -24.24 8.31 7.66
N ASP A 279 -24.57 8.07 8.93
CA ASP A 279 -24.71 6.71 9.51
C ASP A 279 -25.59 5.75 8.68
N ALA A 280 -26.71 6.25 8.16
CA ALA A 280 -27.62 5.44 7.35
C ALA A 280 -27.01 5.02 6.00
N GLU A 281 -26.28 5.94 5.36
CA GLU A 281 -25.62 5.72 4.08
C GLU A 281 -24.39 4.81 4.25
N LEU A 282 -23.61 5.06 5.30
CA LEU A 282 -22.49 4.21 5.68
C LEU A 282 -22.97 2.77 5.94
N LYS A 283 -24.06 2.60 6.69
CA LYS A 283 -24.66 1.28 6.93
C LYS A 283 -25.09 0.61 5.63
N ALA A 284 -25.76 1.33 4.73
CA ALA A 284 -26.19 0.78 3.45
C ALA A 284 -24.99 0.31 2.61
N LYS A 285 -23.93 1.12 2.55
CA LYS A 285 -22.72 0.81 1.78
C LYS A 285 -21.90 -0.34 2.37
N LEU A 286 -21.82 -0.45 3.69
CA LEU A 286 -21.22 -1.61 4.35
C LEU A 286 -22.07 -2.88 4.18
N THR A 287 -23.40 -2.75 4.14
CA THR A 287 -24.30 -3.89 3.87
C THR A 287 -24.08 -4.43 2.45
N GLU A 288 -23.94 -3.54 1.46
CA GLU A 288 -23.64 -3.93 0.09
C GLU A 288 -22.29 -4.66 -0.04
N LEU A 289 -21.25 -4.20 0.68
CA LEU A 289 -19.97 -4.88 0.76
C LEU A 289 -20.11 -6.29 1.38
N GLU A 290 -20.91 -6.41 2.44
CA GLU A 290 -21.11 -7.67 3.16
C GLU A 290 -21.90 -8.69 2.33
N ASP A 291 -22.93 -8.25 1.61
CA ASP A 291 -23.81 -9.08 0.76
C ASP A 291 -23.16 -9.43 -0.60
N GLY A 292 -21.96 -8.91 -0.87
CA GLY A 292 -21.23 -9.18 -2.10
C GLY A 292 -21.72 -8.40 -3.31
N GLY A 293 -22.53 -7.35 -3.13
CA GLY A 293 -23.13 -6.56 -4.20
C GLY A 293 -22.09 -5.99 -5.18
N LEU A 294 -20.98 -5.48 -4.65
CA LEU A 294 -19.87 -4.97 -5.45
C LEU A 294 -19.18 -6.06 -6.27
N PHE A 295 -18.97 -7.26 -5.70
CA PHE A 295 -18.35 -8.37 -6.41
C PHE A 295 -19.28 -8.90 -7.52
N ASN A 296 -20.58 -9.04 -7.21
CA ASN A 296 -21.61 -9.40 -8.18
C ASN A 296 -21.71 -8.39 -9.34
N SER A 297 -21.64 -7.09 -9.05
CA SER A 297 -21.67 -6.04 -10.07
C SER A 297 -20.46 -6.06 -11.00
N LEU A 298 -19.35 -6.64 -10.53
CA LEU A 298 -18.10 -6.83 -11.27
C LEU A 298 -18.01 -8.21 -11.93
N GLY A 299 -19.04 -9.05 -11.78
CA GLY A 299 -19.12 -10.39 -12.38
C GLY A 299 -18.19 -11.42 -11.72
N ILE A 300 -17.87 -11.23 -10.43
CA ILE A 300 -16.99 -12.10 -9.63
C ILE A 300 -17.79 -12.74 -8.50
#